data_AF-A0A396JIK9-F1
#
_entry.id   AF-A0A396JIK9-F1
#
_cell.length_a   1.000
_cell.length_b   1.000
_cell.length_c   1.000
_cell.angle_alpha   90.00
_cell.angle_beta   90.00
_cell.angle_gamma   90.00
#
_symmetry.space_group_name_H-M   'P 1'
#
loop_
_entity.id
_entity.type
_entity.pdbx_description
1 polymer ?
#
loop_
_entity_poly.entity_id
_entity_poly.type
_entity_poly.pdbx_seq_one_letter_code
_entity_poly.pdbx_strand_id
1 'polypeptide(L)'
;MCRQILTNDETFKIGYPKSTMEVTRCKFFWRSSQEEHKRVKRLISVLTMGHNTLEMYLTCMEDIVINSLEEISSMNHQVEFLKEMKNISFQVIVDILIGSYNQHIITKIGDSFTEIYGALFSMPINLPGFAFHKGLLVI
;
A
#
# COMPACT_ATOMS: atom_id res chain seq x y z
N MET A 1 -11.85 -14.16 10.94
CA MET A 1 -10.46 -14.66 10.78
C MET A 1 -10.19 -15.76 11.79
N CYS A 2 -9.41 -16.79 11.44
CA CYS A 2 -9.13 -17.92 12.32
C CYS A 2 -7.93 -17.63 13.24
N ARG A 3 -8.17 -17.46 14.54
CA ARG A 3 -7.14 -17.14 15.54
C ARG A 3 -6.00 -18.16 15.55
N GLN A 4 -6.32 -19.46 15.47
CA GLN A 4 -5.30 -20.52 15.49
C GLN A 4 -4.29 -20.38 14.34
N ILE A 5 -4.75 -20.02 13.14
CA ILE A 5 -3.87 -19.81 11.98
C ILE A 5 -3.00 -18.57 12.16
N LEU A 6 -3.54 -17.51 12.78
CA LEU A 6 -2.85 -16.23 12.95
C LEU A 6 -1.87 -16.17 14.13
N THR A 7 -1.99 -17.09 15.11
CA THR A 7 -1.12 -17.11 16.29
C THR A 7 -0.13 -18.27 16.30
N ASN A 8 -0.28 -19.25 15.41
CA ASN A 8 0.57 -20.44 15.35
C ASN A 8 1.53 -20.36 14.15
N ASP A 9 2.49 -19.44 14.25
CA ASP A 9 3.53 -19.21 13.24
C ASP A 9 4.51 -20.40 13.10
N GLU A 10 4.53 -21.31 14.07
CA GLU A 10 5.34 -22.53 14.03
C GLU A 10 4.77 -23.56 13.04
N THR A 11 3.44 -23.69 13.03
CA THR A 11 2.73 -24.67 12.19
C THR A 11 2.33 -24.07 10.84
N PHE A 12 1.90 -22.81 10.82
CA PHE A 12 1.41 -22.15 9.62
C PHE A 12 2.41 -21.13 9.10
N LYS A 13 2.63 -21.16 7.79
CA LYS A 13 3.51 -20.21 7.09
C LYS A 13 2.71 -19.42 6.07
N ILE A 14 3.19 -18.23 5.78
CA ILE A 14 2.66 -17.37 4.72
C ILE A 14 2.83 -18.08 3.37
N GLY A 15 1.71 -18.31 2.67
CA GLY A 15 1.65 -19.00 1.38
C GLY A 15 1.09 -18.12 0.27
N TYR A 16 1.73 -16.99 -0.01
CA TYR A 16 1.27 -16.08 -1.06
C TYR A 16 1.34 -16.72 -2.46
N PRO A 17 0.42 -16.35 -3.38
CA PRO A 17 0.51 -16.75 -4.79
C PRO A 17 1.81 -16.30 -5.44
N LYS A 18 2.24 -17.02 -6.49
CA LYS A 18 3.46 -16.68 -7.25
C LYS A 18 3.46 -15.24 -7.77
N SER A 19 2.31 -14.74 -8.21
CA SER A 19 2.18 -13.36 -8.71
C SER A 19 2.56 -12.35 -7.64
N THR A 20 1.99 -12.48 -6.44
CA THR A 20 2.36 -11.66 -5.27
C THR A 20 3.85 -11.76 -4.95
N MET A 21 4.42 -12.97 -4.93
CA MET A 21 5.84 -13.16 -4.61
C MET A 21 6.79 -12.52 -5.66
N GLU A 22 6.45 -12.59 -6.94
CA GLU A 22 7.28 -12.07 -8.02
C GLU A 22 7.13 -10.55 -8.18
N VAL A 23 5.92 -10.01 -7.98
CA VAL A 23 5.63 -8.58 -8.06
C VAL A 23 6.22 -7.84 -6.87
N THR A 24 6.02 -8.32 -5.64
CA THR A 24 6.48 -7.57 -4.47
C THR A 24 8.02 -7.51 -4.40
N ARG A 25 8.75 -8.49 -4.99
CA ARG A 25 10.23 -8.70 -4.98
C ARG A 25 10.95 -8.59 -3.62
N CYS A 26 10.25 -8.21 -2.57
CA CYS A 26 10.76 -7.99 -1.23
C CYS A 26 10.65 -9.30 -0.44
N LYS A 27 11.74 -10.08 -0.50
CA LYS A 27 11.89 -11.37 0.19
C LYS A 27 11.58 -11.31 1.70
N PHE A 28 11.60 -10.12 2.30
CA PHE A 28 11.21 -9.89 3.70
C PHE A 28 9.77 -10.31 4.02
N PHE A 29 8.83 -10.26 3.07
CA PHE A 29 7.43 -10.57 3.37
C PHE A 29 7.10 -12.08 3.39
N TRP A 30 7.95 -12.96 2.86
CA TRP A 30 7.65 -14.40 2.77
C TRP A 30 8.84 -15.34 3.00
N ARG A 31 10.08 -14.84 3.02
CA ARG A 31 11.30 -15.66 3.14
C ARG A 31 12.19 -15.25 4.31
N SER A 32 11.70 -14.42 5.21
CA SER A 32 12.40 -14.00 6.43
C SER A 32 12.29 -15.05 7.53
N SER A 33 13.34 -15.18 8.34
CA SER A 33 13.24 -15.82 9.65
C SER A 33 12.23 -15.06 10.54
N GLN A 34 11.69 -15.73 11.57
CA GLN A 34 10.74 -15.10 12.49
C GLN A 34 11.34 -13.86 13.17
N GLU A 35 12.64 -13.89 13.46
CA GLU A 35 13.36 -12.78 14.09
C GLU A 35 13.54 -11.58 13.15
N GLU A 36 13.82 -11.81 11.87
CA GLU A 36 13.86 -10.74 10.86
C GLU A 36 12.48 -10.10 10.68
N HIS A 37 11.42 -10.92 10.62
CA HIS A 37 10.05 -10.41 10.52
C HIS A 37 9.66 -9.56 11.76
N LYS A 38 10.00 -10.03 12.98
CA LYS A 38 9.81 -9.26 14.22
C LYS A 38 10.59 -7.95 14.19
N ARG A 39 11.84 -7.96 13.72
CA ARG A 39 12.68 -6.76 13.63
C ARG A 39 12.09 -5.72 12.66
N VAL A 40 11.69 -6.14 11.47
CA VAL A 40 11.04 -5.24 10.49
C VAL A 40 9.72 -4.71 11.04
N LYS A 41 8.90 -5.57 11.64
CA LYS A 41 7.64 -5.15 12.27
C LYS A 41 7.87 -4.11 13.38
N ARG A 42 8.92 -4.26 14.19
CA ARG A 42 9.30 -3.25 15.19
C ARG A 42 9.70 -1.92 14.54
N LEU A 43 10.49 -1.95 13.46
CA LEU A 43 10.87 -0.74 12.73
C LEU A 43 9.65 0.00 12.16
N ILE A 44 8.74 -0.73 11.50
CA ILE A 44 7.50 -0.16 10.97
C ILE A 44 6.60 0.35 12.11
N SER A 45 6.47 -0.40 13.20
CA SER A 45 5.64 -0.02 14.35
C SER A 45 6.11 1.26 15.02
N VAL A 46 7.41 1.56 15.02
CA VAL A 46 7.93 2.84 15.53
C VAL A 46 7.51 4.00 14.64
N LEU A 47 7.49 3.79 13.32
CA LEU A 47 7.01 4.78 12.36
C LEU A 47 5.50 5.01 12.51
N THR A 48 4.71 3.97 12.78
CA THR A 48 3.24 4.07 12.74
C THR A 48 2.53 4.22 14.09
N MET A 49 3.14 3.81 15.22
CA MET A 49 2.45 3.66 16.52
C MET A 49 3.10 4.43 17.68
N GLY A 50 4.02 5.37 17.42
CA GLY A 50 4.48 6.31 18.45
C GLY A 50 3.34 7.25 18.85
N HIS A 51 3.11 7.46 20.15
CA HIS A 51 1.99 8.28 20.63
C HIS A 51 1.99 9.70 20.05
N ASN A 52 3.16 10.36 20.02
CA ASN A 52 3.31 11.68 19.42
C ASN A 52 3.17 11.67 17.89
N THR A 53 3.47 10.53 17.26
CA THR A 53 3.39 10.38 15.80
C THR A 53 1.94 10.22 15.34
N LEU A 54 1.11 9.51 16.13
CA LEU A 54 -0.28 9.29 15.80
C LEU A 54 -1.10 10.59 15.80
N GLU A 55 -0.84 11.48 16.75
CA GLU A 55 -1.50 12.79 16.82
C GLU A 55 -1.16 13.65 15.59
N MET A 56 0.12 13.71 15.21
CA MET A 56 0.57 14.39 14.00
C MET A 56 -0.08 13.80 12.73
N TYR A 57 -0.21 12.47 12.66
CA TYR A 57 -0.88 11.81 11.54
C TYR A 57 -2.37 12.10 11.48
N LEU A 58 -3.07 12.19 12.61
CA LEU A 58 -4.48 12.56 12.63
C LEU A 58 -4.69 13.95 12.04
N THR A 59 -3.89 14.93 12.45
CA THR A 59 -3.98 16.29 11.88
C THR A 59 -3.70 16.29 10.38
N CYS A 60 -2.66 15.59 9.93
CA CYS A 60 -2.34 15.47 8.50
C CYS A 60 -3.46 14.77 7.70
N MET A 61 -4.04 13.70 8.26
CA MET A 61 -5.17 12.99 7.65
C MET A 61 -6.40 13.90 7.53
N GLU A 62 -6.74 14.62 8.60
CA GLU A 62 -7.87 15.56 8.62
C GLU A 62 -7.70 16.63 7.54
N ASP A 63 -6.53 17.26 7.46
CA ASP A 63 -6.25 18.28 6.44
C ASP A 63 -6.40 17.72 5.02
N ILE A 64 -5.82 16.55 4.72
CA ILE A 64 -5.92 15.94 3.38
C ILE A 64 -7.37 15.59 3.05
N VAL A 65 -8.08 14.95 3.99
CA VAL A 65 -9.45 14.48 3.77
C VAL A 65 -10.42 15.64 3.61
N ILE A 66 -10.35 16.65 4.48
CA ILE A 66 -11.24 17.83 4.40
C ILE A 66 -11.03 18.55 3.07
N ASN A 67 -9.79 18.91 2.72
CA ASN A 67 -9.49 19.62 1.48
C ASN A 67 -9.94 18.83 0.25
N SER A 68 -9.70 17.51 0.22
CA SER A 68 -10.11 16.66 -0.90
C SER A 68 -11.63 16.54 -1.02
N LEU A 69 -12.35 16.44 0.11
CA LEU A 69 -13.80 16.35 0.10
C LEU A 69 -14.45 17.69 -0.29
N GLU A 70 -13.88 18.82 0.14
CA GLU A 70 -14.31 20.15 -0.31
C GLU A 70 -14.12 20.31 -1.82
N GLU A 71 -12.97 19.90 -2.36
CA GLU A 71 -12.70 19.91 -3.80
C GLU A 71 -13.74 19.08 -4.56
N ILE A 72 -13.95 17.82 -4.14
CA ILE A 72 -14.94 16.93 -4.74
C ILE A 72 -16.35 17.53 -4.66
N SER A 73 -16.72 18.15 -3.53
CA SER A 73 -18.03 18.77 -3.35
C SER A 73 -18.26 19.96 -4.27
N SER A 74 -17.19 20.64 -4.68
CA SER A 74 -17.24 21.80 -5.59
C SER A 74 -17.31 21.41 -7.08
N MET A 75 -17.09 20.13 -7.41
CA MET A 75 -17.13 19.65 -8.78
C MET A 75 -18.57 19.65 -9.32
N ASN A 76 -18.78 20.31 -10.46
CA ASN A 76 -20.09 20.39 -11.12
C ASN A 76 -20.42 19.15 -11.98
N HIS A 77 -19.75 18.01 -11.75
CA HIS A 77 -19.96 16.78 -12.51
C HIS A 77 -19.95 15.54 -11.61
N GLN A 78 -20.46 14.44 -12.13
CA GLN A 78 -20.41 13.16 -11.42
C GLN A 78 -18.96 12.71 -11.24
N VAL A 79 -18.64 12.23 -10.03
CA VAL A 79 -17.34 11.66 -9.68
C VAL A 79 -17.45 10.17 -9.41
N GLU A 80 -16.39 9.42 -9.67
CA GLU A 80 -16.29 8.02 -9.28
C GLU A 80 -15.81 7.92 -7.83
N PHE A 81 -16.74 7.75 -6.89
CA PHE A 81 -16.43 7.79 -5.45
C PHE A 81 -15.28 6.85 -5.05
N LEU A 82 -15.27 5.60 -5.56
CA LEU A 82 -14.21 4.64 -5.24
C LEU A 82 -12.82 5.12 -5.71
N LYS A 83 -12.76 5.77 -6.88
CA LYS A 83 -11.52 6.33 -7.42
C LYS A 83 -11.01 7.47 -6.54
N GLU A 84 -11.89 8.40 -6.18
CA GLU A 84 -11.49 9.54 -5.34
C GLU A 84 -11.06 9.10 -3.94
N MET A 85 -11.78 8.16 -3.31
CA MET A 85 -11.38 7.64 -1.99
C MET A 85 -10.04 6.89 -2.03
N LYS A 86 -9.72 6.22 -3.14
CA LYS A 86 -8.40 5.60 -3.34
C LYS A 86 -7.31 6.66 -3.46
N ASN A 87 -7.55 7.75 -4.19
CA ASN A 87 -6.59 8.86 -4.31
C ASN A 87 -6.30 9.50 -2.95
N ILE A 88 -7.36 9.81 -2.18
CA ILE A 88 -7.22 10.39 -0.82
C ILE A 88 -6.43 9.44 0.09
N SER A 89 -6.78 8.15 0.11
CA SER A 89 -6.08 7.15 0.94
C SER A 89 -4.61 7.00 0.55
N PHE A 90 -4.32 7.04 -0.75
CA PHE A 90 -2.97 6.96 -1.27
C PHE A 90 -2.14 8.19 -0.85
N GLN A 91 -2.71 9.40 -0.98
CA GLN A 91 -2.06 10.64 -0.58
C GLN A 91 -1.72 10.64 0.92
N VAL A 92 -2.67 10.24 1.77
CA VAL A 92 -2.43 10.06 3.21
C VAL A 92 -1.25 9.12 3.47
N ILE A 93 -1.22 7.95 2.82
CA ILE A 93 -0.15 6.96 3.03
C ILE A 93 1.20 7.52 2.57
N VAL A 94 1.25 8.20 1.42
CA VAL A 94 2.49 8.78 0.89
C VAL A 94 2.99 9.89 1.79
N ASP A 95 2.13 10.81 2.23
CA ASP A 95 2.53 11.90 3.12
C ASP A 95 3.03 11.39 4.49
N ILE A 96 2.42 10.33 5.02
CA ILE A 96 2.83 9.70 6.28
C ILE A 96 4.18 8.99 6.17
N LEU A 97 4.41 8.24 5.09
CA LEU A 97 5.59 7.37 4.94
C LEU A 97 6.78 8.08 4.31
N ILE A 98 6.53 8.98 3.37
CA ILE A 98 7.55 9.64 2.55
C ILE A 98 7.67 11.13 2.93
N GLY A 99 6.60 11.76 3.45
CA GLY A 99 6.54 13.19 3.70
C GLY A 99 6.06 13.98 2.49
N SER A 100 5.95 15.31 2.62
CA SER A 100 5.55 16.16 1.50
C SER A 100 6.66 16.23 0.45
N TYR A 101 6.43 15.53 -0.67
CA TYR A 101 7.32 15.52 -1.83
C TYR A 101 6.66 16.19 -3.03
N ASN A 102 7.45 16.47 -4.07
CA ASN A 102 6.95 17.07 -5.30
C ASN A 102 5.76 16.25 -5.86
N GLN A 103 4.64 16.93 -6.15
CA GLN A 103 3.41 16.33 -6.68
C GLN A 103 3.68 15.42 -7.89
N HIS A 104 4.62 15.78 -8.76
CA HIS A 104 5.02 14.95 -9.90
C HIS A 104 5.59 13.58 -9.49
N ILE A 105 6.34 13.52 -8.39
CA ILE A 105 6.86 12.27 -7.84
C ILE A 105 5.71 11.44 -7.28
N ILE A 106 4.79 12.07 -6.54
CA ILE A 106 3.62 11.41 -5.95
C ILE A 106 2.74 10.77 -7.04
N THR A 107 2.44 11.52 -8.11
CA THR A 107 1.68 11.00 -9.26
C THR A 107 2.38 9.80 -9.89
N LYS A 108 3.70 9.89 -10.13
CA LYS A 108 4.47 8.78 -10.71
C LYS A 108 4.46 7.52 -9.82
N ILE A 109 4.51 7.69 -8.49
CA ILE A 109 4.37 6.58 -7.54
C ILE A 109 2.95 6.01 -7.62
N GLY A 110 1.91 6.84 -7.71
CA GLY A 110 0.51 6.41 -7.82
C GLY A 110 0.22 5.59 -9.09
N ASP A 111 0.73 6.04 -10.23
CA ASP A 111 0.63 5.31 -11.50
C ASP A 111 1.32 3.94 -11.39
N SER A 112 2.52 3.93 -10.82
CA SER A 112 3.29 2.68 -10.61
C SER A 112 2.56 1.74 -9.64
N PHE A 113 1.97 2.28 -8.57
CA PHE A 113 1.24 1.53 -7.57
C PHE A 113 0.00 0.85 -8.16
N THR A 114 -0.68 1.49 -9.11
CA THR A 114 -1.86 0.93 -9.77
C THR A 114 -1.51 -0.33 -10.57
N GLU A 115 -0.44 -0.29 -11.35
CA GLU A 115 0.02 -1.44 -12.14
C GLU A 115 0.53 -2.58 -11.23
N ILE A 116 1.25 -2.25 -10.16
CA ILE A 116 1.70 -3.22 -9.15
C ILE A 116 0.49 -3.88 -8.46
N TYR A 117 -0.49 -3.08 -8.01
CA TYR A 117 -1.67 -3.59 -7.33
C TYR A 117 -2.48 -4.54 -8.22
N GLY A 118 -2.65 -4.20 -9.49
CA GLY A 118 -3.28 -5.08 -10.48
C GLY A 118 -2.52 -6.39 -10.66
N ALA A 119 -1.18 -6.35 -10.67
CA ALA A 119 -0.35 -7.52 -10.81
C ALA A 119 -0.37 -8.45 -9.58
N LEU A 120 -0.44 -7.90 -8.36
CA LEU A 120 -0.44 -8.67 -7.10
C LEU A 120 -1.53 -9.75 -7.03
N PHE A 121 -2.72 -9.44 -7.56
CA PHE A 121 -3.90 -10.32 -7.51
C PHE A 121 -4.20 -11.01 -8.85
N SER A 122 -3.34 -10.82 -9.85
CA SER A 122 -3.51 -11.43 -11.18
C SER A 122 -2.98 -12.86 -11.25
N MET A 123 -3.37 -13.59 -12.30
CA MET A 123 -2.69 -14.83 -12.66
C MET A 123 -1.24 -14.52 -13.11
N PRO A 124 -0.24 -15.34 -12.74
CA PRO A 124 1.17 -15.11 -13.08
C PRO A 124 1.46 -15.45 -14.56
N ILE A 125 0.77 -14.78 -15.47
CA ILE A 125 0.90 -14.94 -16.93
C ILE A 125 1.75 -13.80 -17.45
N ASN A 126 3.00 -14.09 -17.79
CA ASN A 126 3.95 -13.12 -18.29
C ASN A 126 3.87 -13.00 -19.83
N LEU A 127 2.73 -12.53 -20.33
CA LEU A 127 2.51 -12.24 -21.75
C LEU A 127 2.02 -10.80 -21.93
N PRO A 128 2.32 -10.14 -23.07
CA PRO A 128 1.82 -8.80 -23.36
C PRO A 128 0.31 -8.69 -23.20
N GLY A 129 -0.15 -7.62 -22.55
CA GLY A 129 -1.57 -7.38 -22.27
C GLY A 129 -2.09 -7.90 -20.92
N PHE A 130 -1.37 -8.81 -20.26
CA PHE A 130 -1.74 -9.30 -18.93
C PHE A 130 -1.28 -8.35 -17.82
N ALA A 131 -2.09 -8.21 -16.76
CA ALA A 131 -1.78 -7.37 -15.60
C ALA A 131 -0.46 -7.75 -14.94
N PHE A 132 -0.15 -9.05 -14.83
CA PHE A 132 1.12 -9.53 -14.29
C PHE A 132 2.33 -9.02 -15.08
N HIS A 133 2.26 -9.11 -16.41
CA HIS A 133 3.32 -8.60 -17.29
C HIS A 133 3.51 -7.09 -17.13
N LYS A 134 2.42 -6.31 -17.09
CA LYS A 134 2.48 -4.86 -16.89
C LYS A 134 3.12 -4.49 -15.56
N GLY A 135 2.70 -5.10 -14.46
CA GLY A 135 3.29 -4.83 -13.15
C GLY A 135 4.78 -5.16 -13.10
N LEU A 136 5.23 -6.26 -13.73
CA LEU A 136 6.65 -6.60 -13.80
C LEU A 136 7.51 -5.60 -14.58
N LEU A 137 6.94 -4.82 -15.51
CA LEU A 137 7.66 -3.77 -16.23
C LEU A 137 7.85 -2.49 -15.41
N VAL A 138 7.03 -2.32 -14.37
CA VAL A 138 7.06 -1.15 -13.48
C VAL A 138 8.04 -1.35 -12.31
N ILE A 139 8.47 -2.59 -12.05
CA ILE A 139 9.35 -3.00 -10.94
C ILE A 139 10.79 -3.29 -11.39
#